data_AF-A0A0P0W5I4-F1
#
_entry.id   AF-A0A0P0W5I4-F1
#
_cell.length_a   1.000
_cell.length_b   1.000
_cell.length_c   1.000
_cell.angle_alpha   90.00
_cell.angle_beta   90.00
_cell.angle_gamma   90.00
#
_symmetry.space_group_name_H-M   'P 1'
#
loop_
_entity.id
_entity.type
_entity.pdbx_description
1 polymer ?
#
loop_
_entity_poly.entity_id
_entity_poly.type
_entity_poly.pdbx_seq_one_letter_code
_entity_poly.pdbx_strand_id
1 'polypeptide(L)'
;MIAECQTADAVVLTYACDRPNTLERITTFWLPKIRRLLQSKVPVILAGCKVDLSDKQQQAGLENVLDFIMCTFREVEIYLECSALHRIKVDEVFYCAQMAVLRPTTPLFDKATRSIKPRCMMAFQQIFSLYDRDKDGAVSDAEMNAFLVRCFKVSLQPAEIADMKRVVQQHMIGCVNDNGLITFIGFLYLHVVFIAKG
;
A
#
# COMPACT_ATOMS: atom_id res chain seq x y z
N MET A 1 14.65 -6.14 25.52
CA MET A 1 14.32 -5.48 24.24
C MET A 1 15.19 -5.92 23.05
N ILE A 2 16.54 -5.98 23.17
CA ILE A 2 17.38 -6.30 22.01
C ILE A 2 17.13 -7.73 21.50
N ALA A 3 17.07 -8.71 22.41
CA ALA A 3 16.86 -10.11 22.05
C ALA A 3 15.48 -10.33 21.43
N GLU A 4 14.45 -9.70 21.99
CA GLU A 4 13.06 -9.83 21.57
C GLU A 4 12.84 -9.22 20.18
N CYS A 5 13.46 -8.09 19.87
CA CYS A 5 13.38 -7.52 18.52
C CYS A 5 14.12 -8.36 17.48
N GLN A 6 15.26 -8.98 17.84
CA GLN A 6 16.07 -9.76 16.90
C GLN A 6 15.37 -11.04 16.41
N THR A 7 14.44 -11.59 17.20
CA THR A 7 13.64 -12.75 16.82
C THR A 7 12.26 -12.37 16.28
N ALA A 8 11.93 -11.08 16.17
CA ALA A 8 10.61 -10.64 15.75
C ALA A 8 10.47 -10.65 14.22
N ASP A 9 9.36 -11.21 13.73
CA ASP A 9 9.01 -11.16 12.31
C ASP A 9 8.37 -9.82 11.90
N ALA A 10 7.79 -9.09 12.85
CA ALA A 10 7.24 -7.75 12.68
C ALA A 10 7.37 -6.95 13.99
N VAL A 11 7.45 -5.63 13.90
CA VAL A 11 7.45 -4.73 15.07
C VAL A 11 6.26 -3.78 14.99
N VAL A 12 5.41 -3.79 16.02
CA VAL A 12 4.40 -2.74 16.20
C VAL A 12 5.00 -1.67 17.11
N LEU A 13 5.14 -0.46 16.58
CA LEU A 13 5.66 0.67 17.30
C LEU A 13 4.54 1.66 17.60
N THR A 14 4.29 1.92 18.88
CA THR A 14 3.13 2.71 19.32
C THR A 14 3.52 4.13 19.71
N TYR A 15 2.69 5.10 19.33
CA TYR A 15 2.68 6.46 19.90
C TYR A 15 1.27 6.77 20.43
N ALA A 16 1.11 7.89 21.13
CA ALA A 16 -0.19 8.30 21.67
C ALA A 16 -0.71 9.54 20.92
N CYS A 17 -1.92 9.47 20.38
CA CYS A 17 -2.55 10.55 19.61
C CYS A 17 -2.79 11.81 20.45
N ASP A 18 -2.92 11.68 21.77
CA ASP A 18 -3.05 12.81 22.72
C ASP A 18 -1.70 13.43 23.14
N ARG A 19 -0.56 12.89 22.69
CA ARG A 19 0.78 13.33 23.13
C ARG A 19 1.77 13.40 21.97
N PRO A 20 1.87 14.56 21.28
CA PRO A 20 2.76 14.74 20.13
C PRO A 20 4.23 14.35 20.36
N ASN A 21 4.77 14.61 21.56
CA ASN A 21 6.15 14.25 21.93
C ASN A 21 6.42 12.73 21.84
N THR A 22 5.38 11.89 21.94
CA THR A 22 5.55 10.44 21.78
C THR A 22 5.80 10.06 20.33
N LEU A 23 5.18 10.75 19.37
CA LEU A 23 5.47 10.60 17.94
C LEU A 23 6.85 11.16 17.60
N GLU A 24 7.27 12.28 18.19
CA GLU A 24 8.64 12.79 18.01
C GLU A 24 9.70 11.77 18.47
N ARG A 25 9.43 11.03 19.56
CA ARG A 25 10.32 9.95 20.04
C ARG A 25 10.40 8.77 19.08
N ILE A 26 9.38 8.55 18.24
CA ILE A 26 9.40 7.53 17.18
C ILE A 26 10.54 7.83 16.21
N THR A 27 10.62 9.06 15.72
CA THR A 27 11.58 9.46 14.68
C THR A 27 12.98 9.71 15.23
N THR A 28 13.07 10.30 16.42
CA THR A 28 14.36 10.70 17.03
C THR A 28 15.08 9.54 17.72
N PHE A 29 14.37 8.51 18.16
CA PHE A 29 14.97 7.43 18.97
C PHE A 29 14.59 6.04 18.49
N TRP A 30 13.29 5.73 18.41
CA TRP A 30 12.85 4.34 18.24
C TRP A 30 13.15 3.79 16.85
N LEU A 31 12.78 4.49 15.78
CA LEU A 31 13.04 4.04 14.42
C LEU A 31 14.54 3.95 14.10
N PRO A 32 15.39 4.96 14.42
CA PRO A 32 16.84 4.81 14.27
C PRO A 32 17.42 3.60 15.02
N LYS A 33 16.92 3.34 16.25
CA LYS A 33 17.35 2.20 17.05
C LYS A 33 16.92 0.87 16.43
N ILE A 34 15.66 0.75 16.00
CA ILE A 34 15.11 -0.45 15.35
C ILE A 34 15.86 -0.72 14.04
N ARG A 35 16.05 0.31 13.20
CA ARG A 35 16.84 0.21 11.97
C ARG A 35 18.23 -0.36 12.22
N ARG A 36 18.94 0.17 13.22
CA ARG A 36 20.28 -0.31 13.57
C ARG A 36 20.27 -1.76 14.03
N LEU A 37 19.27 -2.17 14.80
CA LEU A 37 19.17 -3.52 15.35
C LEU A 37 18.74 -4.56 14.30
N LEU A 38 17.77 -4.22 13.44
CA LEU A 38 17.11 -5.15 12.53
C LEU A 38 17.53 -4.98 11.06
N GLN A 39 18.34 -3.98 10.75
CA GLN A 39 18.84 -3.69 9.39
C GLN A 39 17.72 -3.59 8.35
N SER A 40 16.57 -3.03 8.73
CA SER A 40 15.36 -2.89 7.90
C SER A 40 14.84 -4.21 7.31
N LYS A 41 15.15 -5.37 7.91
CA LYS A 41 14.66 -6.69 7.46
C LYS A 41 13.26 -7.03 7.94
N VAL A 42 12.82 -6.34 8.99
CA VAL A 42 11.57 -6.60 9.69
C VAL A 42 10.63 -5.41 9.45
N PRO A 43 9.38 -5.66 8.98
CA PRO A 43 8.40 -4.60 8.81
C PRO A 43 8.00 -3.98 10.15
N VAL A 44 7.79 -2.67 10.12
CA VAL A 44 7.35 -1.86 11.26
C VAL A 44 5.94 -1.33 10.97
N ILE A 45 5.02 -1.54 11.90
CA ILE A 45 3.69 -0.96 11.88
C ILE A 45 3.66 0.18 12.88
N LEU A 46 3.29 1.38 12.45
CA LEU A 46 3.16 2.53 13.33
C LEU A 46 1.72 2.63 13.85
N ALA A 47 1.51 2.46 15.14
CA ALA A 47 0.19 2.48 15.76
C ALA A 47 0.00 3.73 16.63
N GLY A 48 -0.86 4.65 16.19
CA GLY A 48 -1.32 5.80 16.97
C GLY A 48 -2.42 5.37 17.94
N CYS A 49 -2.06 5.12 19.19
CA CYS A 49 -3.00 4.71 20.22
C CYS A 49 -3.76 5.90 20.81
N LYS A 50 -4.90 5.61 21.45
CA LYS A 50 -5.77 6.59 22.13
C LYS A 50 -6.38 7.62 21.17
N VAL A 51 -6.78 7.17 19.99
CA VAL A 51 -7.51 8.03 19.04
C VAL A 51 -8.80 8.60 19.63
N ASP A 52 -9.37 7.97 20.66
CA ASP A 52 -10.49 8.50 21.44
C ASP A 52 -10.20 9.80 22.20
N LEU A 53 -8.92 10.11 22.41
CA LEU A 53 -8.45 11.35 23.04
C LEU A 53 -7.85 12.33 22.03
N SER A 54 -7.89 12.03 20.72
CA SER A 54 -7.27 12.89 19.71
C SER A 54 -8.05 14.21 19.56
N ASP A 55 -7.33 15.33 19.59
CA ASP A 55 -7.90 16.63 19.21
C ASP A 55 -7.83 16.80 17.68
N LYS A 56 -8.99 17.04 17.05
CA LYS A 56 -9.08 17.26 15.60
C LYS A 56 -8.21 18.43 15.13
N GLN A 57 -7.96 19.42 15.98
CA GLN A 57 -7.07 20.54 15.62
C GLN A 57 -5.61 20.12 15.54
N GLN A 58 -5.18 19.13 16.34
CA GLN A 58 -3.80 18.61 16.32
C GLN A 58 -3.56 17.63 15.17
N GLN A 59 -4.61 17.13 14.52
CA GLN A 59 -4.46 16.29 13.32
C GLN A 59 -3.97 17.08 12.10
N ALA A 60 -4.13 18.41 12.09
CA ALA A 60 -3.62 19.26 11.02
C ALA A 60 -2.08 19.22 10.97
N GLY A 61 -1.54 18.54 9.95
CA GLY A 61 -0.10 18.35 9.74
C GLY A 61 0.45 17.02 10.24
N LEU A 62 -0.33 16.22 10.96
CA LEU A 62 0.06 14.86 11.36
C LEU A 62 0.34 13.99 10.13
N GLU A 63 -0.50 14.09 9.10
CA GLU A 63 -0.31 13.37 7.83
C GLU A 63 1.04 13.70 7.18
N ASN A 64 1.46 14.97 7.18
CA ASN A 64 2.76 15.37 6.62
C ASN A 64 3.93 14.75 7.39
N VAL A 65 3.82 14.66 8.72
CA VAL A 65 4.84 14.01 9.56
C VAL A 65 4.88 12.51 9.28
N LEU A 66 3.72 11.86 9.17
CA LEU A 66 3.63 10.43 8.89
C LEU A 66 4.13 10.08 7.48
N ASP A 67 3.80 10.88 6.47
CA ASP A 67 4.33 10.76 5.11
C ASP A 67 5.86 10.93 5.11
N PHE A 68 6.40 11.91 5.85
CA PHE A 68 7.84 12.07 6.02
C PHE A 68 8.49 10.84 6.67
N ILE A 69 7.84 10.25 7.68
CA ILE A 69 8.31 9.03 8.35
C ILE A 69 8.36 7.88 7.36
N MET A 70 7.32 7.64 6.58
CA MET A 70 7.30 6.54 5.60
C MET A 70 8.35 6.72 4.50
N CYS A 71 8.60 7.95 4.05
CA CYS A 71 9.65 8.26 3.08
C CYS A 71 11.06 8.04 3.65
N THR A 72 11.29 8.39 4.93
CA THR A 72 12.60 8.30 5.60
C THR A 72 12.87 6.89 6.12
N PHE A 73 11.83 6.20 6.58
CA PHE A 73 11.85 4.91 7.24
C PHE A 73 11.17 3.83 6.40
N ARG A 74 11.90 3.28 5.42
CA ARG A 74 11.40 2.27 4.48
C ARG A 74 10.92 0.97 5.12
N GLU A 75 11.36 0.68 6.35
CA GLU A 75 10.85 -0.44 7.14
C GLU A 75 9.44 -0.18 7.70
N VAL A 76 8.98 1.08 7.75
CA VAL A 76 7.61 1.42 8.16
C VAL A 76 6.66 1.09 7.02
N GLU A 77 5.85 0.06 7.21
CA GLU A 77 4.98 -0.46 6.17
C GLU A 77 3.66 0.30 6.10
N ILE A 78 3.08 0.67 7.24
CA ILE A 78 1.80 1.36 7.35
C ILE A 78 1.70 2.09 8.70
N TYR A 79 0.88 3.13 8.75
CA TYR A 79 0.46 3.77 9.97
C TYR A 79 -1.05 3.64 10.15
N LEU A 80 -1.50 3.44 11.39
CA LEU A 80 -2.91 3.24 11.74
C LEU A 80 -3.19 3.92 13.09
N GLU A 81 -4.36 4.54 13.24
CA GLU A 81 -4.83 5.03 14.54
C GLU A 81 -5.83 4.04 15.17
N CYS A 82 -5.70 3.78 16.46
CA CYS A 82 -6.51 2.80 17.20
C CYS A 82 -6.86 3.29 18.61
N SER A 83 -7.90 2.72 19.20
CA SER A 83 -8.24 2.90 20.62
C SER A 83 -8.30 1.54 21.30
N ALA A 84 -7.38 1.28 22.22
CA ALA A 84 -7.42 0.09 23.05
C ALA A 84 -8.62 0.12 24.01
N LEU A 85 -9.01 1.31 24.50
CA LEU A 85 -10.14 1.49 25.42
C LEU A 85 -11.47 1.12 24.76
N HIS A 86 -11.70 1.63 23.54
CA HIS A 86 -12.93 1.39 22.79
C HIS A 86 -12.83 0.23 21.80
N ARG A 87 -11.71 -0.50 21.77
CA ARG A 87 -11.41 -1.60 20.83
C ARG A 87 -11.57 -1.20 19.36
N ILE A 88 -11.21 0.04 19.03
CA ILE A 88 -11.24 0.56 17.66
C ILE A 88 -9.94 0.16 16.96
N LYS A 89 -10.04 -0.60 15.87
CA LYS A 89 -8.93 -0.98 14.96
C LYS A 89 -7.75 -1.73 15.62
N VAL A 90 -7.94 -2.29 16.80
CA VAL A 90 -6.86 -3.01 17.51
C VAL A 90 -6.47 -4.27 16.75
N ASP A 91 -7.48 -5.02 16.29
CA ASP A 91 -7.39 -6.17 15.40
C ASP A 91 -6.74 -5.81 14.06
N GLU A 92 -7.11 -4.68 13.46
CA GLU A 92 -6.53 -4.18 12.21
C GLU A 92 -5.00 -3.99 12.33
N VAL A 93 -4.50 -3.47 13.46
CA VAL A 93 -3.05 -3.32 13.70
C VAL A 93 -2.31 -4.66 13.62
N PHE A 94 -2.84 -5.71 14.24
CA PHE A 94 -2.21 -7.04 14.21
C PHE A 94 -2.37 -7.73 12.85
N TYR A 95 -3.52 -7.55 12.20
CA TYR A 95 -3.74 -8.04 10.84
C TYR A 95 -2.72 -7.44 9.87
N CYS A 96 -2.52 -6.12 9.90
CA CYS A 96 -1.53 -5.45 9.07
C CYS A 96 -0.11 -5.93 9.38
N ALA A 97 0.24 -6.17 10.66
CA ALA A 97 1.54 -6.72 11.02
C ALA A 97 1.77 -8.11 10.41
N GLN A 98 0.77 -8.99 10.45
CA GLN A 98 0.85 -10.31 9.82
C GLN A 98 0.94 -10.21 8.29
N MET A 99 0.13 -9.36 7.67
CA MET A 99 0.14 -9.19 6.21
C MET A 99 1.46 -8.60 5.71
N ALA A 100 2.08 -7.70 6.46
CA ALA A 100 3.39 -7.14 6.12
C ALA A 100 4.50 -8.22 6.04
N VAL A 101 4.37 -9.29 6.84
CA VAL A 101 5.30 -10.44 6.81
C VAL A 101 4.92 -11.42 5.71
N LEU A 102 3.65 -11.80 5.63
CA LEU A 102 3.18 -12.86 4.73
C LEU A 102 3.09 -12.40 3.27
N ARG A 103 2.87 -11.09 3.03
CA ARG A 103 2.63 -10.49 1.71
C ARG A 103 3.38 -9.15 1.59
N PRO A 104 4.72 -9.15 1.63
CA PRO A 104 5.51 -7.92 1.58
C PRO A 104 5.34 -7.20 0.25
N THR A 105 5.03 -5.89 0.30
CA THR A 105 4.87 -5.04 -0.89
C THR A 105 6.18 -4.42 -1.37
N THR A 106 7.18 -4.33 -0.48
CA THR A 106 8.49 -3.71 -0.72
C THR A 106 9.23 -4.20 -1.97
N PRO A 107 9.16 -5.48 -2.39
CA PRO A 107 9.78 -5.93 -3.65
C PRO A 107 9.11 -5.37 -4.91
N LEU A 108 7.83 -4.99 -4.81
CA LEU A 108 6.99 -4.59 -5.95
C LEU A 108 6.85 -3.08 -6.06
N PHE A 109 6.72 -2.38 -4.93
CA PHE A 109 6.38 -0.97 -4.86
C PHE A 109 7.36 -0.20 -3.98
N ASP A 110 7.73 1.00 -4.40
CA ASP A 110 8.49 1.95 -3.60
C ASP A 110 7.51 2.98 -3.01
N LYS A 111 7.30 2.89 -1.70
CA LYS A 111 6.36 3.74 -0.96
C LYS A 111 6.81 5.19 -0.89
N ALA A 112 8.12 5.45 -0.89
CA ALA A 112 8.65 6.81 -0.80
C ALA A 112 8.40 7.58 -2.09
N THR A 113 8.59 6.93 -3.24
CA THR A 113 8.31 7.53 -4.56
C THR A 113 6.88 7.29 -5.05
N ARG A 114 6.07 6.55 -4.27
CA ARG A 114 4.73 6.06 -4.63
C ARG A 114 4.70 5.46 -6.05
N SER A 115 5.72 4.68 -6.39
CA SER A 115 5.90 4.14 -7.74
C SER A 115 6.26 2.67 -7.75
N ILE A 116 5.92 1.99 -8.84
CA ILE A 116 6.22 0.59 -9.01
C ILE A 116 7.70 0.38 -9.35
N LYS A 117 8.31 -0.68 -8.83
CA LYS A 117 9.72 -0.98 -9.10
C LYS A 117 9.92 -1.50 -10.53
N PRO A 118 11.08 -1.23 -11.17
CA PRO A 118 11.33 -1.61 -12.57
C PRO A 118 11.10 -3.10 -12.87
N ARG A 119 11.49 -4.00 -11.95
CA ARG A 119 11.27 -5.44 -12.12
C ARG A 119 9.78 -5.80 -12.14
N CYS A 120 8.98 -5.16 -11.31
CA CYS A 120 7.54 -5.38 -11.26
C CYS A 120 6.84 -4.77 -12.49
N MET A 121 7.31 -3.62 -12.97
CA MET A 121 6.86 -3.04 -14.24
C MET A 121 7.13 -3.98 -15.43
N MET A 122 8.33 -4.56 -15.52
CA MET A 122 8.66 -5.54 -16.58
C MET A 122 7.77 -6.79 -16.49
N ALA A 123 7.49 -7.27 -15.28
CA ALA A 123 6.57 -8.38 -15.09
C ALA A 123 5.15 -8.04 -15.56
N PHE A 124 4.65 -6.83 -15.27
CA PHE A 124 3.36 -6.38 -15.78
C PHE A 124 3.33 -6.22 -17.29
N GLN A 125 4.41 -5.76 -17.92
CA GLN A 125 4.51 -5.73 -19.39
C GLN A 125 4.38 -7.13 -19.98
N GLN A 126 5.07 -8.12 -19.39
CA GLN A 126 4.95 -9.52 -19.82
C GLN A 126 3.53 -10.06 -19.64
N ILE A 127 2.91 -9.79 -18.49
CA ILE A 127 1.52 -10.19 -18.23
C ILE A 127 0.59 -9.54 -19.25
N PHE A 128 0.72 -8.23 -19.48
CA PHE A 128 -0.10 -7.52 -20.45
C PHE A 128 -0.01 -8.14 -21.84
N SER A 129 1.20 -8.41 -22.35
CA SER A 129 1.39 -9.06 -23.66
C SER A 129 0.89 -10.51 -23.74
N LEU A 130 0.63 -11.19 -22.61
CA LEU A 130 -0.01 -12.50 -22.62
C LEU A 130 -1.52 -12.41 -22.81
N TYR A 131 -2.13 -11.29 -22.44
CA TYR A 131 -3.59 -11.09 -22.47
C TYR A 131 -4.06 -10.17 -23.60
N ASP A 132 -3.20 -9.28 -24.11
CA ASP A 132 -3.33 -8.62 -25.41
C ASP A 132 -3.04 -9.66 -26.52
N ARG A 133 -4.09 -10.40 -26.92
CA ARG A 133 -3.98 -11.58 -27.78
C ARG A 133 -3.82 -11.21 -29.24
N ASP A 134 -4.49 -10.15 -29.68
CA ASP A 134 -4.39 -9.63 -31.03
C ASP A 134 -3.20 -8.68 -31.21
N LYS A 135 -2.51 -8.31 -30.12
CA LYS A 135 -1.30 -7.48 -30.08
C LYS A 135 -1.55 -6.08 -30.61
N ASP A 136 -2.74 -5.55 -30.37
CA ASP A 136 -3.12 -4.19 -30.76
C ASP A 136 -2.59 -3.13 -29.78
N GLY A 137 -1.97 -3.56 -28.67
CA GLY A 137 -1.42 -2.68 -27.63
C GLY A 137 -2.45 -2.24 -26.59
N ALA A 138 -3.65 -2.81 -26.61
CA ALA A 138 -4.72 -2.58 -25.66
C ALA A 138 -5.34 -3.91 -25.19
N VAL A 139 -6.20 -3.82 -24.18
CA VAL A 139 -6.94 -4.96 -23.63
C VAL A 139 -8.42 -4.69 -23.79
N SER A 140 -9.07 -5.53 -24.58
CA SER A 140 -10.51 -5.55 -24.80
C SER A 140 -11.28 -6.04 -23.57
N ASP A 141 -12.60 -5.86 -23.55
CA ASP A 141 -13.44 -6.35 -22.44
C ASP A 141 -13.39 -7.87 -22.30
N ALA A 142 -13.31 -8.58 -23.43
CA ALA A 142 -13.19 -10.03 -23.46
C ALA A 142 -11.85 -10.49 -22.87
N GLU A 143 -10.75 -9.83 -23.23
CA GLU A 143 -9.41 -10.13 -22.72
C GLU A 143 -9.28 -9.77 -21.24
N MET A 144 -9.83 -8.63 -20.84
CA MET A 144 -9.88 -8.21 -19.44
C MET A 144 -10.66 -9.22 -18.60
N ASN A 145 -11.85 -9.64 -19.06
CA ASN A 145 -12.63 -10.63 -18.33
C ASN A 145 -11.93 -11.99 -18.28
N ALA A 146 -11.28 -12.41 -19.38
CA ALA A 146 -10.47 -13.63 -19.39
C ALA A 146 -9.31 -13.58 -18.40
N PHE A 147 -8.62 -12.44 -18.30
CA PHE A 147 -7.59 -12.18 -17.30
C PHE A 147 -8.13 -12.27 -15.87
N LEU A 148 -9.23 -11.58 -15.58
CA LEU A 148 -9.84 -11.55 -14.24
C LEU A 148 -10.31 -12.94 -13.78
N VAL A 149 -10.94 -13.69 -14.68
CA VAL A 149 -11.38 -15.06 -14.39
C VAL A 149 -10.19 -15.97 -14.14
N ARG A 150 -9.12 -15.83 -14.96
CA ARG A 150 -7.95 -16.69 -14.83
C ARG A 150 -7.19 -16.43 -13.53
N CYS A 151 -6.87 -15.16 -13.26
CA CYS A 151 -5.98 -14.73 -12.19
C CYS A 151 -6.69 -14.58 -10.84
N PHE A 152 -7.89 -13.99 -10.82
CA PHE A 152 -8.59 -13.62 -9.59
C PHE A 152 -9.84 -14.45 -9.33
N LYS A 153 -10.24 -15.33 -10.25
CA LYS A 153 -11.50 -16.10 -10.18
C LYS A 153 -12.74 -15.20 -10.10
N VAL A 154 -12.64 -13.98 -10.64
CA VAL A 154 -13.74 -13.01 -10.70
C VAL A 154 -14.14 -12.83 -12.16
N SER A 155 -15.45 -12.78 -12.42
CA SER A 155 -15.98 -12.34 -13.71
C SER A 155 -16.75 -11.05 -13.46
N LEU A 156 -16.44 -10.01 -14.23
CA LEU A 156 -17.15 -8.74 -14.15
C LEU A 156 -18.24 -8.70 -15.22
N GLN A 157 -19.38 -8.11 -14.86
CA GLN A 157 -20.42 -7.75 -15.81
C GLN A 157 -19.93 -6.60 -16.70
N PRO A 158 -20.43 -6.48 -17.95
CA PRO A 158 -20.03 -5.41 -18.85
C PRO A 158 -20.17 -3.99 -18.25
N ALA A 159 -21.20 -3.78 -17.41
CA ALA A 159 -21.39 -2.52 -16.69
C ALA A 159 -20.24 -2.23 -15.71
N GLU A 160 -19.77 -3.24 -14.97
CA GLU A 160 -18.65 -3.10 -14.02
C GLU A 160 -17.32 -2.81 -14.74
N ILE A 161 -17.10 -3.41 -15.92
CA ILE A 161 -15.93 -3.11 -16.76
C ILE A 161 -16.00 -1.68 -17.28
N ALA A 162 -17.19 -1.22 -17.72
CA ALA A 162 -17.39 0.15 -18.17
C ALA A 162 -17.14 1.16 -17.03
N ASP A 163 -17.61 0.87 -15.82
CA ASP A 163 -17.36 1.72 -14.65
C ASP A 163 -15.87 1.76 -14.31
N MET A 164 -15.19 0.61 -14.34
CA MET A 164 -13.73 0.54 -14.16
C MET A 164 -13.01 1.42 -15.18
N LYS A 165 -13.34 1.32 -16.47
CA LYS A 165 -12.75 2.16 -17.52
C LYS A 165 -12.95 3.65 -17.27
N ARG A 166 -14.16 4.07 -16.88
CA ARG A 166 -14.43 5.49 -16.56
C ARG A 166 -13.56 5.98 -15.41
N VAL A 167 -13.44 5.19 -14.34
CA VAL A 167 -12.60 5.55 -13.19
C VAL A 167 -11.16 5.75 -13.63
N VAL A 168 -10.59 4.82 -14.40
CA VAL A 168 -9.19 4.92 -14.83
C VAL A 168 -8.99 6.11 -15.78
N GLN A 169 -9.91 6.34 -16.71
CA GLN A 169 -9.84 7.45 -17.66
C GLN A 169 -9.88 8.83 -16.97
N GLN A 170 -10.59 8.95 -15.85
CA GLN A 170 -10.62 10.18 -15.05
C GLN A 170 -9.32 10.46 -14.29
N HIS A 171 -8.54 9.42 -13.96
CA HIS A 171 -7.34 9.59 -13.15
C HIS A 171 -6.09 9.89 -13.99
N MET A 172 -5.98 9.33 -15.20
CA MET A 172 -4.79 9.51 -16.03
C MET A 172 -5.11 9.45 -17.53
N ILE A 173 -4.62 10.45 -18.26
CA ILE A 173 -4.75 10.53 -19.72
C ILE A 173 -3.97 9.37 -20.36
N GLY A 174 -4.56 8.76 -21.40
CA GLY A 174 -3.94 7.68 -22.15
C GLY A 174 -4.15 6.28 -21.57
N CYS A 175 -4.86 6.15 -20.44
CA CYS A 175 -5.22 4.84 -19.89
C CYS A 175 -6.24 4.07 -20.74
N VAL A 176 -7.07 4.79 -21.48
CA VAL A 176 -8.05 4.25 -22.42
C VAL A 176 -7.77 4.87 -23.78
N ASN A 177 -7.69 4.04 -24.83
CA ASN A 177 -7.46 4.52 -26.20
C ASN A 177 -8.76 5.03 -26.86
N ASP A 178 -8.67 5.53 -28.09
CA ASP A 178 -9.81 6.10 -28.82
C ASP A 178 -10.92 5.06 -29.12
N ASN A 179 -10.59 3.77 -29.09
CA ASN A 179 -11.54 2.67 -29.25
C ASN A 179 -12.21 2.27 -27.92
N GLY A 180 -11.91 2.95 -26.81
CA GLY A 180 -12.44 2.62 -25.49
C GLY A 180 -11.79 1.41 -24.83
N LEU A 181 -10.61 0.97 -25.29
CA LEU A 181 -9.88 -0.19 -24.76
C LEU A 181 -8.80 0.23 -23.76
N ILE A 182 -8.48 -0.64 -22.80
CA ILE A 182 -7.51 -0.33 -21.73
C ILE A 182 -6.08 -0.49 -22.26
N THR A 183 -5.30 0.58 -22.28
CA THR A 183 -3.89 0.53 -22.69
C THR A 183 -3.03 -0.09 -21.58
N PHE A 184 -1.76 -0.38 -21.88
CA PHE A 184 -0.80 -0.80 -20.85
C PHE A 184 -0.71 0.18 -19.67
N ILE A 185 -0.83 1.49 -19.93
CA ILE A 185 -0.82 2.52 -18.87
C ILE A 185 -2.03 2.36 -17.95
N GLY A 186 -3.22 2.12 -18.52
CA GLY A 186 -4.44 1.88 -17.74
C GLY A 186 -4.39 0.57 -16.95
N PHE A 187 -3.89 -0.50 -17.57
CA PHE A 187 -3.68 -1.78 -16.90
C PHE A 187 -2.71 -1.67 -15.72
N LEU A 188 -1.58 -0.99 -15.93
CA LEU A 188 -0.59 -0.76 -14.87
C LEU A 188 -1.18 0.09 -13.75
N TYR A 189 -1.90 1.16 -14.08
CA TYR A 189 -2.56 2.02 -13.09
C TYR A 189 -3.51 1.22 -12.19
N LEU A 190 -4.38 0.40 -12.79
CA LEU A 190 -5.32 -0.46 -12.04
C LEU A 190 -4.57 -1.32 -11.03
N HIS A 191 -3.51 -1.99 -11.45
CA HIS A 191 -2.75 -2.90 -10.58
C HIS A 191 -1.92 -2.16 -9.53
N VAL A 192 -1.37 -0.99 -9.84
CA VAL A 192 -0.67 -0.15 -8.87
C VAL A 192 -1.62 0.34 -7.78
N VAL A 193 -2.85 0.75 -8.12
CA VAL A 193 -3.85 1.16 -7.12
C VAL A 193 -4.18 0.02 -6.16
N PHE A 194 -4.29 -1.22 -6.66
CA PHE A 194 -4.49 -2.38 -5.78
C PHE A 194 -3.26 -2.63 -4.88
N ILE A 195 -2.05 -2.65 -5.45
CA ILE A 195 -0.82 -2.90 -4.67
C ILE A 195 -0.59 -1.83 -3.60
N ALA A 196 -0.86 -0.56 -3.92
CA ALA A 196 -0.65 0.56 -2.99
C ALA A 196 -1.63 0.55 -1.80
N LYS A 197 -2.79 -0.11 -1.93
CA LYS A 197 -3.79 -0.23 -0.86
C LYS A 197 -3.49 -1.35 0.15
N GLY A 198 -2.51 -2.22 -0.13
CA GLY A 198 -2.23 -3.43 0.66
C GLY A 198 -3.25 -4.53 0.41
#